data_AF-A0A4Y8S5M8-F1
#
_entry.id   AF-A0A4Y8S5M8-F1
#
_cell.length_a   1.000
_cell.length_b   1.000
_cell.length_c   1.000
_cell.angle_alpha   90.00
_cell.angle_beta   90.00
_cell.angle_gamma   90.00
#
_symmetry.space_group_name_H-M   'P 1'
#
loop_
_entity.id
_entity.type
_entity.pdbx_description
1 polymer ?
#
loop_
_entity_poly.entity_id
_entity_poly.type
_entity_poly.pdbx_seq_one_letter_code
_entity_poly.pdbx_strand_id
1 'polypeptide(L)'
;MAKRIHPNFAIYIAPDILGFYIENIPEAFDEKKQMILNPNLINDKILIYERQVKGWFLNNATRMIKSKGNGFIVLMICMSYLEGIQQYIQGESSRNRSGTFFKNSIHRIYPNAYSDSDLDNLYSAARCGLFHNGMVDGRIIINTSYLHPIEFIGTDDIRINPKHLLIDIKNDFNDYLKSLRNPSNTIRRQNFDSMFSNI
;
A
#
# COMPACT_ATOMS: atom_id res chain seq x y z
N MET A 1 -8.18 5.85 2.04
CA MET A 1 -8.52 6.42 3.36
C MET A 1 -8.17 5.38 4.43
N ALA A 2 -7.56 5.80 5.54
CA ALA A 2 -7.27 4.91 6.66
C ALA A 2 -8.55 4.58 7.44
N LYS A 3 -8.57 3.44 8.14
CA LYS A 3 -9.68 3.09 9.04
C LYS A 3 -9.69 4.05 10.23
N ARG A 4 -10.84 4.65 10.54
CA ARG A 4 -10.99 5.63 11.62
C ARG A 4 -11.54 4.98 12.90
N ILE A 5 -11.22 5.58 14.03
CA ILE A 5 -11.78 5.29 15.35
C ILE A 5 -13.25 5.72 15.32
N HIS A 6 -14.11 4.90 15.91
CA HIS A 6 -15.54 5.16 15.94
C HIS A 6 -15.92 5.81 17.28
N PRO A 7 -16.70 6.91 17.31
CA PRO A 7 -17.09 7.60 18.55
C PRO A 7 -17.78 6.70 19.57
N ASN A 8 -18.62 5.80 19.08
CA ASN A 8 -19.49 4.97 19.93
C ASN A 8 -19.00 3.54 20.12
N PHE A 9 -17.91 3.13 19.46
CA PHE A 9 -17.47 1.73 19.48
C PHE A 9 -15.95 1.62 19.54
N ALA A 10 -15.46 0.78 20.45
CA ALA A 10 -14.09 0.32 20.41
C ALA A 10 -13.92 -0.58 19.18
N ILE A 11 -12.97 -0.25 18.30
CA ILE A 11 -12.74 -1.00 17.06
C ILE A 11 -11.27 -1.19 16.77
N TYR A 12 -10.91 -2.33 16.19
CA TYR A 12 -9.55 -2.54 15.72
C TYR A 12 -9.25 -1.66 14.52
N ILE A 13 -8.41 -0.64 14.70
CA ILE A 13 -7.94 0.27 13.65
C ILE A 13 -6.65 -0.23 13.01
N ALA A 14 -5.98 -1.21 13.61
CA ALA A 14 -4.94 -2.04 13.00
C ALA A 14 -4.90 -3.38 13.73
N PRO A 15 -4.19 -4.41 13.22
CA PRO A 15 -3.99 -5.65 13.97
C PRO A 15 -3.39 -5.40 15.35
N ASP A 16 -4.10 -5.86 16.37
CA ASP A 16 -3.76 -5.72 17.80
C ASP A 16 -3.72 -4.24 18.28
N ILE A 17 -4.38 -3.32 17.56
CA ILE A 17 -4.53 -1.92 17.96
C ILE A 17 -6.02 -1.56 18.02
N LEU A 18 -6.54 -1.46 19.24
CA LEU A 18 -7.92 -1.10 19.54
C LEU A 18 -8.04 0.42 19.70
N GLY A 19 -8.81 1.07 18.83
CA GLY A 19 -9.11 2.49 18.94
C GLY A 19 -10.46 2.73 19.60
N PHE A 20 -10.55 3.75 20.47
CA PHE A 20 -11.76 4.11 21.22
C PHE A 20 -11.71 5.60 21.63
N TYR A 21 -12.79 6.07 22.26
CA TYR A 21 -12.87 7.41 22.84
C TYR A 21 -12.99 7.33 24.36
N ILE A 22 -12.28 8.20 25.07
CA ILE A 22 -12.45 8.49 26.50
C ILE A 22 -12.79 9.98 26.59
N GLU A 23 -13.96 10.34 27.13
CA GLU A 23 -14.35 11.76 27.31
C GLU A 23 -14.20 12.62 26.02
N ASN A 24 -14.56 12.05 24.86
CA ASN A 24 -14.40 12.64 23.52
C ASN A 24 -12.95 12.83 23.03
N ILE A 25 -11.96 12.27 23.73
CA ILE A 25 -10.57 12.21 23.30
C ILE A 25 -10.31 10.86 22.63
N PRO A 26 -9.85 10.83 21.37
CA PRO A 26 -9.54 9.58 20.68
C PRO A 26 -8.21 9.01 21.21
N GLU A 27 -8.24 7.74 21.59
CA GLU A 27 -7.07 6.98 22.03
C GLU A 27 -6.98 5.66 21.25
N ALA A 28 -5.79 5.05 21.27
CA ALA A 28 -5.61 3.69 20.79
C ALA A 28 -4.73 2.89 21.75
N PHE A 29 -5.04 1.62 21.95
CA PHE A 29 -4.25 0.70 22.76
C PHE A 29 -3.56 -0.35 21.88
N ASP A 30 -2.23 -0.41 21.91
CA ASP A 30 -1.43 -1.46 21.24
C ASP A 30 -1.32 -2.65 22.18
N GLU A 31 -2.17 -3.65 21.99
CA GLU A 31 -2.23 -4.87 22.80
C GLU A 31 -0.91 -5.65 22.75
N LYS A 32 -0.16 -5.56 21.65
CA LYS A 32 1.12 -6.26 21.52
C LYS A 32 2.21 -5.62 22.36
N LYS A 33 2.19 -4.28 22.48
CA LYS A 33 3.19 -3.52 23.26
C LYS A 33 2.71 -3.16 24.66
N GLN A 34 1.43 -3.39 24.98
CA GLN A 34 0.79 -3.02 26.24
C GLN A 34 0.95 -1.52 26.53
N MET A 35 0.65 -0.66 25.55
CA MET A 35 0.78 0.79 25.70
C MET A 35 -0.36 1.56 25.02
N ILE A 36 -0.67 2.74 25.56
CA ILE A 36 -1.56 3.72 24.93
C ILE A 36 -0.77 4.49 23.86
N LEU A 37 -1.43 4.72 22.73
CA LEU A 37 -1.00 5.50 21.59
C LEU A 37 -1.94 6.70 21.45
N ASN A 38 -1.38 7.86 21.15
CA ASN A 38 -2.15 9.05 20.84
C ASN A 38 -2.26 9.21 19.31
N PRO A 39 -3.45 8.97 18.72
CA PRO A 39 -3.64 9.03 17.27
C PRO A 39 -3.47 10.44 16.66
N ASN A 40 -3.30 11.49 17.49
CA ASN A 40 -2.91 12.83 17.02
C ASN A 40 -1.39 12.99 16.87
N LEU A 41 -0.58 12.16 17.52
CA LEU A 41 0.88 12.25 17.44
C LEU A 41 1.39 11.50 16.22
N ILE A 42 2.18 12.19 15.40
CA ILE A 42 2.74 11.65 14.15
C ILE A 42 3.49 10.32 14.34
N ASN A 43 4.24 10.14 15.44
CA ASN A 43 5.00 8.91 15.66
C ASN A 43 4.08 7.71 15.92
N ASP A 44 2.96 7.94 16.60
CA ASP A 44 1.94 6.91 16.86
C ASP A 44 1.11 6.63 15.60
N LYS A 45 0.78 7.68 14.82
CA LYS A 45 0.19 7.53 13.48
C LYS A 45 1.07 6.65 12.57
N ILE A 46 2.39 6.86 12.55
CA ILE A 46 3.32 6.03 11.78
C ILE A 46 3.27 4.56 12.22
N LEU A 47 3.20 4.30 13.53
CA LEU A 47 3.09 2.95 14.07
C LEU A 47 1.77 2.28 13.67
N ILE A 48 0.64 2.99 13.79
CA ILE A 48 -0.68 2.50 13.40
C ILE A 48 -0.69 2.19 11.90
N TYR A 49 -0.21 3.11 11.06
CA TYR A 49 -0.14 2.94 9.61
C TYR A 49 0.72 1.74 9.21
N GLU A 50 1.91 1.58 9.82
CA GLU A 50 2.75 0.40 9.61
C GLU A 50 1.99 -0.88 9.93
N ARG A 51 1.27 -0.91 11.07
CA ARG A 51 0.52 -2.08 11.51
C ARG A 51 -0.64 -2.40 10.57
N GLN A 52 -1.34 -1.39 10.05
CA GLN A 52 -2.38 -1.54 9.03
C GLN A 52 -1.81 -2.18 7.76
N VAL A 53 -0.79 -1.55 7.15
CA VAL A 53 -0.26 -2.00 5.86
C VAL A 53 0.41 -3.37 5.98
N LYS A 54 1.29 -3.58 6.97
CA LYS A 54 1.95 -4.88 7.14
C LYS A 54 0.96 -5.96 7.55
N GLY A 55 0.16 -5.70 8.56
CA GLY A 55 -0.67 -6.73 9.18
C GLY A 55 -1.87 -7.14 8.33
N TRP A 56 -2.60 -6.19 7.76
CA TRP A 56 -3.76 -6.51 6.92
C TRP A 56 -3.39 -6.92 5.50
N PHE A 57 -2.29 -6.42 4.94
CA PHE A 57 -1.96 -6.64 3.53
C PHE A 57 -0.68 -7.45 3.33
N LEU A 58 0.49 -6.87 3.61
CA LEU A 58 1.77 -7.42 3.12
C LEU A 58 2.16 -8.75 3.79
N ASN A 59 1.85 -8.93 5.07
CA ASN A 59 2.11 -10.18 5.79
C ASN A 59 1.17 -11.29 5.30
N ASN A 60 -0.10 -10.96 5.02
CA ASN A 60 -1.05 -11.88 4.41
C ASN A 60 -0.58 -12.32 3.02
N ALA A 61 -0.22 -11.38 2.15
CA ALA A 61 0.33 -11.67 0.83
C ALA A 61 1.59 -12.56 0.91
N THR A 62 2.48 -12.30 1.87
CA THR A 62 3.71 -13.09 2.09
C THR A 62 3.40 -14.54 2.48
N ARG A 63 2.31 -14.78 3.22
CA ARG A 63 1.87 -16.16 3.52
C ARG A 63 1.21 -16.80 2.30
N MET A 64 0.32 -16.08 1.63
CA MET A 64 -0.46 -16.57 0.49
C MET A 64 0.43 -17.00 -0.68
N ILE A 65 1.47 -16.22 -1.01
CA ILE A 65 2.35 -16.48 -2.16
C ILE A 65 3.10 -17.83 -2.09
N LYS A 66 3.17 -18.46 -0.91
CA LYS A 66 3.78 -19.77 -0.72
C LYS A 66 2.92 -20.93 -1.24
N SER A 67 1.62 -20.69 -1.43
CA SER A 67 0.66 -21.71 -1.89
C SER A 67 0.34 -21.52 -3.37
N LYS A 68 0.19 -22.62 -4.11
CA LYS A 68 -0.20 -22.59 -5.53
C LYS A 68 -1.58 -21.92 -5.70
N GLY A 69 -1.76 -21.21 -6.80
CA GLY A 69 -3.03 -20.55 -7.16
C GLY A 69 -3.26 -19.16 -6.56
N ASN A 70 -2.46 -18.73 -5.58
CA ASN A 70 -2.66 -17.43 -4.92
C ASN A 70 -2.00 -16.23 -5.62
N GLY A 71 -1.35 -16.44 -6.76
CA GLY A 71 -0.60 -15.39 -7.47
C GLY A 71 -1.47 -14.18 -7.83
N PHE A 72 -2.72 -14.42 -8.24
CA PHE A 72 -3.69 -13.37 -8.55
C PHE A 72 -4.06 -12.53 -7.31
N ILE A 73 -4.37 -13.16 -6.17
CA ILE A 73 -4.71 -12.45 -4.92
C ILE A 73 -3.52 -11.60 -4.46
N VAL A 74 -2.31 -12.14 -4.56
CA VAL A 74 -1.09 -11.40 -4.21
C VAL A 74 -0.89 -10.21 -5.15
N LEU A 75 -1.13 -10.37 -6.45
CA LEU A 75 -1.12 -9.26 -7.41
C LEU A 75 -2.13 -8.17 -7.02
N MET A 76 -3.36 -8.53 -6.64
CA MET A 76 -4.37 -7.56 -6.20
C MET A 76 -3.87 -6.72 -5.01
N ILE A 77 -3.27 -7.38 -4.02
CA ILE A 77 -2.70 -6.71 -2.86
C ILE A 77 -1.58 -5.75 -3.29
N CYS A 78 -0.68 -6.19 -4.17
CA CYS A 78 0.37 -5.35 -4.74
C CYS A 78 -0.18 -4.13 -5.48
N MET A 79 -1.21 -4.31 -6.33
CA MET A 79 -1.83 -3.21 -7.07
C MET A 79 -2.50 -2.19 -6.15
N SER A 80 -3.12 -2.63 -5.06
CA SER A 80 -3.76 -1.74 -4.07
C SER A 80 -2.78 -0.82 -3.33
N TYR A 81 -1.50 -1.23 -3.23
CA TYR A 81 -0.46 -0.47 -2.53
C TYR A 81 0.01 0.76 -3.32
N LEU A 82 0.20 0.60 -4.64
CA LEU A 82 0.96 1.53 -5.50
C LEU A 82 0.44 2.97 -5.49
N GLU A 83 -0.86 3.17 -5.71
CA GLU A 83 -1.45 4.50 -5.62
C GLU A 83 -1.54 5.00 -4.18
N GLY A 84 -1.90 4.11 -3.24
CA GLY A 84 -2.12 4.47 -1.84
C GLY A 84 -0.86 5.05 -1.20
N ILE A 85 0.29 4.42 -1.41
CA ILE A 85 1.56 4.91 -0.87
C ILE A 85 1.95 6.25 -1.50
N GLN A 86 1.70 6.43 -2.80
CA GLN A 86 2.09 7.64 -3.50
C GLN A 86 1.33 8.87 -2.98
N GLN A 87 0.07 8.70 -2.57
CA GLN A 87 -0.71 9.75 -1.90
C GLN A 87 -0.05 10.23 -0.60
N TYR A 88 0.42 9.31 0.24
CA TYR A 88 1.11 9.69 1.48
C TYR A 88 2.51 10.28 1.24
N ILE A 89 3.18 9.89 0.15
CA ILE A 89 4.47 10.47 -0.25
C ILE A 89 4.29 11.93 -0.70
N GLN A 90 3.25 12.20 -1.51
CA GLN A 90 3.01 13.52 -2.09
C GLN A 90 2.20 14.45 -1.18
N GLY A 91 1.49 13.90 -0.18
CA GLY A 91 0.68 14.70 0.72
C GLY A 91 -0.62 15.21 0.08
N GLU A 92 -1.04 14.56 -1.01
CA GLU A 92 -2.23 14.96 -1.77
C GLU A 92 -3.04 13.76 -2.24
N SER A 93 -4.34 14.01 -2.48
CA SER A 93 -5.24 12.99 -3.02
C SER A 93 -4.95 12.69 -4.49
N SER A 94 -5.02 11.41 -4.83
CA SER A 94 -4.95 10.93 -6.21
C SER A 94 -6.28 11.04 -6.96
N ARG A 95 -7.32 11.66 -6.39
CA ARG A 95 -8.63 11.83 -7.03
C ARG A 95 -8.44 12.47 -8.42
N ASN A 96 -9.03 11.84 -9.44
CA ASN A 96 -8.90 12.20 -10.86
C ASN A 96 -7.47 12.11 -11.45
N ARG A 97 -6.49 11.59 -10.69
CA ARG A 97 -5.07 11.44 -11.09
C ARG A 97 -4.52 10.05 -10.74
N SER A 98 -5.41 9.07 -10.57
CA SER A 98 -5.08 7.71 -10.14
C SER A 98 -4.01 7.02 -11.00
N GLY A 99 -4.07 7.21 -12.32
CA GLY A 99 -3.05 6.73 -13.26
C GLY A 99 -1.68 7.36 -13.00
N THR A 100 -1.62 8.68 -12.88
CA THR A 100 -0.37 9.41 -12.58
C THR A 100 0.28 8.95 -11.28
N PHE A 101 -0.50 8.78 -10.21
CA PHE A 101 0.03 8.32 -8.92
C PHE A 101 0.54 6.89 -9.00
N PHE A 102 -0.19 6.03 -9.72
CA PHE A 102 0.26 4.67 -10.00
C PHE A 102 1.60 4.67 -10.76
N LYS A 103 1.71 5.42 -11.87
CA LYS A 103 2.96 5.53 -12.65
C LYS A 103 4.13 6.03 -11.81
N ASN A 104 3.92 7.11 -11.05
CA ASN A 104 4.93 7.67 -10.16
C ASN A 104 5.43 6.65 -9.12
N SER A 105 4.54 5.81 -8.60
CA SER A 105 4.93 4.76 -7.65
C SER A 105 5.81 3.68 -8.30
N ILE A 106 5.51 3.29 -9.55
CA ILE A 106 6.29 2.30 -10.29
C ILE A 106 7.65 2.87 -10.69
N HIS A 107 7.71 4.11 -11.21
CA HIS A 107 8.97 4.80 -11.52
C HIS A 107 9.88 4.94 -10.30
N ARG A 108 9.30 5.09 -9.11
CA ARG A 108 10.07 5.13 -7.86
C ARG A 108 10.66 3.77 -7.48
N ILE A 109 9.94 2.68 -7.71
CA ILE A 109 10.39 1.31 -7.38
C ILE A 109 11.38 0.80 -8.45
N TYR A 110 11.12 1.13 -9.72
CA TYR A 110 11.92 0.70 -10.87
C TYR A 110 12.35 1.90 -11.73
N PRO A 111 13.32 2.71 -11.28
CA PRO A 111 13.75 3.89 -12.00
C PRO A 111 14.23 3.56 -13.42
N ASN A 112 13.67 4.25 -14.41
CA ASN A 112 14.01 4.14 -15.83
C ASN A 112 13.79 2.73 -16.45
N ALA A 113 13.03 1.85 -15.79
CA ALA A 113 12.80 0.49 -16.29
C ALA A 113 11.69 0.40 -17.35
N TYR A 114 10.73 1.32 -17.32
CA TYR A 114 9.51 1.26 -18.11
C TYR A 114 9.16 2.64 -18.67
N SER A 115 8.58 2.67 -19.87
CA SER A 115 8.03 3.91 -20.44
C SER A 115 6.68 4.25 -19.82
N ASP A 116 6.25 5.50 -19.93
CA ASP A 116 4.92 5.91 -19.49
C ASP A 116 3.80 5.15 -20.20
N SER A 117 4.00 4.79 -21.47
CA SER A 117 3.06 3.98 -22.26
C SER A 117 2.92 2.57 -21.69
N ASP A 118 4.03 1.95 -21.28
CA ASP A 118 4.02 0.63 -20.64
C ASP A 118 3.20 0.69 -19.33
N LEU A 119 3.40 1.75 -18.55
CA LEU A 119 2.71 1.91 -17.28
C LEU A 119 1.22 2.26 -17.45
N ASP A 120 0.84 2.99 -18.50
CA ASP A 120 -0.56 3.23 -18.84
C ASP A 120 -1.27 1.93 -19.26
N ASN A 121 -0.57 1.05 -19.98
CA ASN A 121 -1.05 -0.30 -20.31
C ASN A 121 -1.21 -1.17 -19.06
N LEU A 122 -0.20 -1.22 -18.19
CA LEU A 122 -0.26 -1.96 -16.93
C LEU A 122 -1.39 -1.44 -16.02
N TYR A 123 -1.53 -0.12 -15.90
CA TYR A 123 -2.58 0.50 -15.12
C TYR A 123 -3.97 0.08 -15.60
N SER A 124 -4.19 0.14 -16.91
CA SER A 124 -5.48 -0.20 -17.52
C SER A 124 -5.78 -1.70 -17.39
N ALA A 125 -4.80 -2.56 -17.68
CA ALA A 125 -4.94 -4.00 -17.70
C ALA A 125 -5.04 -4.63 -16.31
N ALA A 126 -4.22 -4.18 -15.36
CA ALA A 126 -4.16 -4.78 -14.02
C ALA A 126 -5.06 -4.07 -13.02
N ARG A 127 -5.08 -2.73 -12.98
CA ARG A 127 -5.77 -1.98 -11.93
C ARG A 127 -7.19 -1.61 -12.33
N CYS A 128 -7.40 -0.94 -13.48
CA CYS A 128 -8.76 -0.55 -13.89
C CYS A 128 -9.65 -1.78 -14.09
N GLY A 129 -9.16 -2.80 -14.80
CA GLY A 129 -9.87 -4.09 -14.93
C GLY A 129 -10.28 -4.64 -13.56
N LEU A 130 -9.34 -4.66 -12.60
CA LEU A 130 -9.59 -5.24 -11.28
C LEU A 130 -10.68 -4.50 -10.49
N PHE A 131 -10.65 -3.18 -10.45
CA PHE A 131 -11.60 -2.40 -9.63
C PHE A 131 -12.96 -2.18 -10.30
N HIS A 132 -13.07 -2.38 -11.62
CA HIS A 132 -14.35 -2.28 -12.33
C HIS A 132 -15.00 -3.64 -12.61
N ASN A 133 -14.20 -4.68 -12.88
CA ASN A 133 -14.70 -5.99 -13.33
C ASN A 133 -14.36 -7.13 -12.37
N GLY A 134 -13.63 -6.86 -11.28
CA GLY A 134 -13.18 -7.89 -10.34
C GLY A 134 -12.06 -8.80 -10.87
N MET A 135 -11.60 -8.59 -12.10
CA MET A 135 -10.61 -9.40 -12.80
C MET A 135 -9.62 -8.52 -13.57
N VAL A 136 -8.39 -8.99 -13.72
CA VAL A 136 -7.44 -8.36 -14.64
C VAL A 136 -7.83 -8.64 -16.10
N ASP A 137 -7.36 -7.78 -17.00
CA ASP A 137 -7.47 -7.95 -18.45
C ASP A 137 -6.73 -9.22 -18.91
N GLY A 138 -7.18 -9.84 -20.01
CA GLY A 138 -6.60 -11.06 -20.59
C GLY A 138 -5.12 -10.93 -20.98
N ARG A 139 -4.62 -9.70 -21.11
CA ARG A 139 -3.21 -9.37 -21.31
C ARG A 139 -2.30 -9.65 -20.11
N ILE A 140 -2.85 -9.80 -18.90
CA ILE A 140 -2.06 -10.06 -17.70
C ILE A 140 -1.82 -11.57 -17.52
N ILE A 141 -0.55 -11.98 -17.62
CA ILE A 141 -0.13 -13.37 -17.41
C ILE A 141 0.65 -13.48 -16.11
N ILE A 142 0.15 -14.29 -15.17
CA ILE A 142 0.69 -14.36 -13.81
C ILE A 142 1.46 -15.67 -13.63
N ASN A 143 2.75 -15.60 -13.31
CA ASN A 143 3.55 -16.76 -12.96
C ASN A 143 4.72 -16.41 -12.03
N THR A 144 4.89 -17.21 -10.96
CA THR A 144 6.00 -17.03 -10.01
C THR A 144 7.36 -17.49 -10.52
N SER A 145 7.42 -18.11 -11.70
CA SER A 145 8.67 -18.57 -12.33
C SER A 145 9.32 -17.52 -13.25
N TYR A 146 8.65 -16.41 -13.56
CA TYR A 146 9.25 -15.37 -14.40
C TYR A 146 10.43 -14.70 -13.69
N LEU A 147 11.46 -14.31 -14.45
CA LEU A 147 12.67 -13.72 -13.87
C LEU A 147 12.41 -12.34 -13.27
N HIS A 148 11.63 -11.52 -13.97
CA HIS A 148 11.36 -10.13 -13.61
C HIS A 148 9.99 -9.96 -12.92
N PRO A 149 9.84 -8.96 -12.03
CA PRO A 149 8.55 -8.67 -11.38
C PRO A 149 7.48 -8.26 -12.39
N ILE A 150 7.84 -7.45 -13.38
CA ILE A 150 6.99 -7.00 -14.47
C ILE A 150 7.82 -7.06 -15.76
N GLU A 151 7.27 -7.67 -16.80
CA GLU A 151 7.88 -7.79 -18.13
C GLU A 151 6.80 -7.53 -19.19
N PHE A 152 7.08 -6.61 -20.11
CA PHE A 152 6.22 -6.29 -21.25
C PHE A 152 6.67 -7.11 -22.46
N ILE A 153 5.75 -7.88 -23.05
CA ILE A 153 6.04 -8.81 -24.16
C ILE A 153 5.25 -8.38 -25.40
N GLY A 154 5.97 -7.91 -26.42
CA GLY A 154 5.34 -7.38 -27.61
C GLY A 154 4.53 -6.12 -27.31
N THR A 155 3.38 -5.95 -27.97
CA THR A 155 2.50 -4.79 -27.79
C THR A 155 1.42 -5.00 -26.73
N ASP A 156 1.09 -6.26 -26.42
CA ASP A 156 -0.18 -6.59 -25.77
C ASP A 156 0.01 -7.26 -24.41
N ASP A 157 0.95 -8.19 -24.26
CA ASP A 157 1.03 -9.04 -23.06
C ASP A 157 1.92 -8.45 -21.98
N ILE A 158 1.49 -8.62 -20.72
CA ILE A 158 2.24 -8.19 -19.54
C ILE A 158 2.39 -9.40 -18.62
N ARG A 159 3.62 -9.87 -18.48
CA ARG A 159 3.99 -10.93 -17.55
C ARG A 159 4.28 -10.35 -16.19
N ILE A 160 3.69 -10.94 -15.16
CA ILE A 160 3.87 -10.51 -13.78
C ILE A 160 4.32 -11.68 -12.93
N ASN A 161 5.45 -11.48 -12.23
CA ASN A 161 5.85 -12.34 -11.11
C ASN A 161 5.34 -11.72 -9.80
N PRO A 162 4.22 -12.20 -9.23
CA PRO A 162 3.67 -11.63 -8.00
C PRO A 162 4.58 -11.83 -6.78
N LYS A 163 5.48 -12.82 -6.81
CA LYS A 163 6.45 -13.05 -5.73
C LYS A 163 7.53 -11.98 -5.73
N HIS A 164 8.14 -11.69 -6.89
CA HIS A 164 9.16 -10.65 -6.99
C HIS A 164 8.55 -9.26 -6.76
N LEU A 165 7.40 -8.97 -7.36
CA LEU A 165 6.69 -7.71 -7.16
C LEU A 165 6.35 -7.46 -5.68
N LEU A 166 5.91 -8.50 -4.95
CA LEU A 166 5.64 -8.38 -3.51
C LEU A 166 6.91 -8.08 -2.69
N ILE A 167 8.05 -8.67 -3.07
CA ILE A 167 9.34 -8.40 -2.41
C ILE A 167 9.71 -6.92 -2.59
N ASP A 168 9.62 -6.42 -3.82
CA ASP A 168 9.97 -5.04 -4.15
C ASP A 168 9.06 -4.03 -3.44
N ILE A 169 7.75 -4.28 -3.42
CA ILE A 169 6.78 -3.45 -2.68
C ILE A 169 7.07 -3.45 -1.17
N LYS A 170 7.47 -4.59 -0.59
CA LYS A 170 7.83 -4.64 0.83
C LYS A 170 9.09 -3.84 1.14
N ASN A 171 10.09 -3.91 0.26
CA ASN A 171 11.32 -3.12 0.40
C ASN A 171 11.00 -1.63 0.32
N ASP A 172 10.26 -1.25 -0.71
CA ASP A 172 9.78 0.10 -0.92
C ASP A 172 9.00 0.67 0.28
N PHE A 173 8.08 -0.11 0.85
CA PHE A 173 7.33 0.30 2.03
C PHE A 173 8.21 0.47 3.26
N ASN A 174 9.18 -0.43 3.46
CA ASN A 174 10.12 -0.32 4.57
C ASN A 174 11.00 0.92 4.44
N ASP A 175 11.43 1.28 3.23
CA ASP A 175 12.21 2.49 3.00
C ASP A 175 11.37 3.76 3.20
N TYR A 176 10.10 3.74 2.80
CA TYR A 176 9.15 4.79 3.18
C TYR A 176 9.04 4.94 4.70
N LEU A 177 8.87 3.85 5.45
CA LEU A 177 8.80 3.90 6.91
C LEU A 177 10.10 4.42 7.56
N LYS A 178 11.27 4.01 7.07
CA LYS A 178 12.56 4.56 7.54
C LYS A 178 12.60 6.08 7.34
N SER A 179 12.17 6.54 6.17
CA SER A 179 12.15 7.97 5.88
C SER A 179 11.16 8.74 6.76
N LEU A 180 9.99 8.16 7.10
CA LEU A 180 9.03 8.79 8.00
C LEU A 180 9.55 8.87 9.44
N ARG A 181 10.28 7.85 9.90
CA ARG A 181 10.85 7.82 11.26
C ARG A 181 12.01 8.78 11.46
N ASN A 182 12.66 9.23 10.39
CA ASN A 182 13.71 10.23 10.47
C ASN A 182 13.09 11.64 10.70
N PRO A 183 13.31 12.28 11.87
CA PRO A 183 12.75 13.60 12.16
C PRO A 183 13.23 14.71 11.21
N SER A 184 14.38 14.54 10.55
CA SER A 184 14.90 15.52 9.59
C SER A 184 14.11 15.56 8.28
N ASN A 185 13.31 14.53 7.97
CA ASN A 185 12.48 14.47 6.76
C ASN A 185 11.15 15.21 6.95
N THR A 186 11.23 16.51 7.26
CA THR A 186 10.09 17.35 7.64
C THR A 186 8.96 17.34 6.61
N ILE A 187 9.27 17.55 5.33
CA ILE A 187 8.28 17.56 4.24
C ILE A 187 7.55 16.23 4.14
N ARG A 188 8.28 15.11 4.12
CA ARG A 188 7.67 13.79 3.98
C ARG A 188 6.79 13.42 5.19
N ARG A 189 7.23 13.83 6.39
CA ARG A 189 6.46 13.68 7.63
C ARG A 189 5.19 14.52 7.60
N GLN A 190 5.26 15.76 7.14
CA GLN A 190 4.11 16.65 7.00
C GLN A 190 3.11 16.11 5.96
N ASN A 191 3.60 15.64 4.80
CA ASN A 191 2.77 15.02 3.77
C ASN A 191 2.01 13.79 4.28
N PHE A 192 2.68 12.95 5.08
CA PHE A 192 2.03 11.81 5.72
C PHE A 192 0.97 12.27 6.72
N ASP A 193 1.32 13.20 7.60
CA ASP A 193 0.46 13.65 8.69
C ASP A 193 -0.81 14.37 8.21
N SER A 194 -0.72 15.11 7.10
CA SER A 194 -1.87 15.76 6.46
C SER A 194 -2.83 14.78 5.81
N MET A 195 -2.33 13.64 5.33
CA MET A 195 -3.12 12.64 4.61
C MET A 195 -3.66 11.53 5.53
N PHE A 196 -2.93 11.20 6.59
CA PHE A 196 -3.28 10.11 7.48
C PHE A 196 -4.05 10.59 8.72
N SER A 197 -5.32 10.24 8.77
CA SER A 197 -6.16 10.38 9.96
C SER A 197 -6.86 9.07 10.30
N ASN A 198 -6.69 8.62 11.55
CA ASN A 198 -7.57 7.61 12.16
C ASN A 198 -8.63 8.24 13.06
N ILE A 199 -8.73 9.56 13.10
CA ILE A 199 -9.77 10.30 13.81
C ILE A 199 -10.81 10.74 12.79
#